data_AF-A0A0G0SHK0-F1
#
_entry.id   AF-A0A0G0SHK0-F1
#
_cell.length_a   1.000
_cell.length_b   1.000
_cell.length_c   1.000
_cell.angle_alpha   90.00
_cell.angle_beta   90.00
_cell.angle_gamma   90.00
#
_symmetry.space_group_name_H-M   'P 1'
#
loop_
_entity.id
_entity.type
_entity.pdbx_description
1 polymer ?
#
loop_
_entity_poly.entity_id
_entity_poly.type
_entity_poly.pdbx_seq_one_letter_code
_entity_poly.pdbx_strand_id
1 'polypeptide(L)'
;MLHRQYTAPGHWGFPKGHQDAGESEKETAIRELKEETGIDAVNLLEDKTFTEHYSFLKDSFQYNKSVKYFIGFVPSMTVVTPENFKTEIPKLKWVNYKEAKKLITYPAAKGILDQVLDFLGSI
;
A
#
# COMPACT_ATOMS: atom_id res chain seq x y z
N MET A 1 0.85 -0.95 -8.30
CA MET A 1 2.01 -0.07 -8.05
C MET A 1 2.55 -0.31 -6.65
N LEU A 2 3.85 -0.16 -6.45
CA LEU A 2 4.52 -0.24 -5.15
C LEU A 2 5.20 1.08 -4.80
N HIS A 3 5.30 1.35 -3.50
CA HIS A 3 6.12 2.41 -2.94
C HIS A 3 7.32 1.82 -2.19
N ARG A 4 8.38 2.59 -1.99
CA ARG A 4 9.50 2.21 -1.12
C ARG A 4 9.60 3.20 0.03
N GLN A 5 9.29 2.74 1.24
CA GLN A 5 9.48 3.53 2.46
C GLN A 5 10.96 3.68 2.83
N TYR A 6 11.31 4.87 3.29
CA TYR A 6 12.60 5.24 3.84
C TYR A 6 12.70 4.75 5.28
N THR A 7 13.19 3.53 5.39
CA THR A 7 13.69 2.94 6.63
C THR A 7 15.07 2.37 6.32
N ALA A 8 15.86 1.98 7.33
CA ALA A 8 17.08 1.21 7.11
C ALA A 8 16.74 -0.27 7.35
N PRO A 9 16.80 -1.18 6.36
CA PRO A 9 17.34 -1.07 4.99
C PRO A 9 16.35 -0.56 3.91
N GLY A 10 15.10 -0.27 4.27
CA GLY A 10 14.07 0.27 3.39
C GLY A 10 13.17 -0.83 2.85
N HIS A 11 11.89 -0.54 2.69
CA HIS A 11 10.87 -1.57 2.50
C HIS A 11 9.95 -1.23 1.34
N TRP A 12 9.76 -2.20 0.44
CA TRP A 12 8.78 -2.11 -0.64
C TRP A 12 7.46 -2.71 -0.20
N GLY A 13 6.37 -2.02 -0.54
CA GLY A 13 5.00 -2.42 -0.23
C GLY A 13 3.98 -1.64 -1.05
N PHE A 14 2.72 -1.73 -0.65
CA PHE A 14 1.64 -0.92 -1.21
C PHE A 14 1.45 0.36 -0.40
N PRO A 15 0.94 1.45 -1.02
CA PRO A 15 0.59 2.66 -0.28
C PRO A 15 -0.33 2.40 0.88
N LYS A 16 -0.03 3.03 2.02
CA LYS A 16 -0.78 2.87 3.26
C LYS A 16 -0.30 3.91 4.27
N GLY A 17 -1.18 4.31 5.17
CA GLY A 17 -0.79 5.03 6.37
C GLY A 17 -1.83 4.89 7.47
N HIS A 18 -1.83 5.83 8.40
CA HIS A 18 -2.73 5.79 9.56
C HIS A 18 -4.03 6.53 9.23
N GLN A 19 -5.12 6.03 9.79
CA GLN A 19 -6.41 6.68 9.71
C GLN A 19 -6.42 7.92 10.61
N ASP A 20 -6.77 9.06 10.04
CA ASP A 20 -6.93 10.30 10.81
C ASP A 20 -8.30 10.35 11.50
N ALA A 21 -8.41 11.20 12.51
CA ALA A 21 -9.64 11.34 13.28
C ALA A 21 -10.80 11.79 12.39
N GLY A 22 -11.84 10.97 12.30
CA GLY A 22 -13.04 11.25 11.51
C GLY A 22 -13.00 10.72 10.08
N GLU A 23 -11.89 10.16 9.61
CA GLU A 23 -11.85 9.47 8.31
C GLU A 23 -12.53 8.10 8.38
N SER A 24 -13.13 7.66 7.29
CA SER A 24 -13.37 6.24 7.01
C SER A 24 -12.11 5.57 6.46
N GLU A 25 -12.04 4.24 6.53
CA GLU A 25 -10.90 3.47 5.99
C GLU A 25 -10.69 3.72 4.48
N LYS A 26 -11.77 3.99 3.75
CA LYS A 26 -11.74 4.31 2.32
C LYS A 26 -11.14 5.70 2.08
N GLU A 27 -11.57 6.69 2.84
CA GLU A 27 -11.02 8.05 2.77
C GLU A 27 -9.54 8.06 3.09
N THR A 28 -9.13 7.34 4.15
CA THR A 28 -7.71 7.13 4.49
C THR A 28 -6.95 6.51 3.33
N ALA A 29 -7.45 5.43 2.72
CA ALA A 29 -6.76 4.79 1.60
C ALA A 29 -6.59 5.71 0.38
N ILE A 30 -7.59 6.55 0.07
CA ILE A 30 -7.53 7.52 -1.03
C ILE A 30 -6.56 8.66 -0.69
N ARG A 31 -6.60 9.21 0.53
CA ARG A 31 -5.68 10.25 0.97
C ARG A 31 -4.24 9.77 0.91
N GLU A 32 -3.95 8.61 1.51
CA GLU A 32 -2.60 8.03 1.55
C GLU A 32 -2.07 7.71 0.14
N LEU A 33 -2.93 7.18 -0.74
CA LEU A 33 -2.57 6.99 -2.15
C LEU A 33 -2.13 8.31 -2.80
N LYS A 34 -2.89 9.39 -2.59
CA LYS A 34 -2.56 10.71 -3.13
C LYS A 34 -1.28 11.28 -2.52
N GLU A 35 -1.15 11.20 -1.21
CA GLU A 35 -0.03 11.72 -0.44
C GLU A 35 1.30 11.07 -0.81
N GLU A 36 1.32 9.75 -0.98
CA GLU A 36 2.56 9.04 -1.27
C GLU A 36 2.90 8.97 -2.76
N THR A 37 1.91 9.12 -3.65
CA THR A 37 2.05 8.76 -5.08
C THR A 37 1.59 9.82 -6.08
N GLY A 38 0.89 10.84 -5.60
CA GLY A 38 0.29 11.88 -6.44
C GLY A 38 -0.96 11.44 -7.20
N ILE A 39 -1.42 10.20 -7.05
CA ILE A 39 -2.65 9.71 -7.70
C ILE A 39 -3.86 10.27 -6.96
N ASP A 40 -4.63 11.12 -7.63
CA ASP A 40 -5.87 11.73 -7.11
C ASP A 40 -7.15 11.18 -7.74
N ALA A 41 -7.04 10.46 -8.86
CA ALA A 41 -8.13 9.78 -9.54
C ALA A 41 -8.00 8.26 -9.41
N VAL A 42 -8.86 7.66 -8.58
CA VAL A 42 -8.95 6.21 -8.37
C VAL A 42 -10.40 5.75 -8.28
N ASN A 43 -10.72 4.66 -8.98
CA ASN A 43 -11.97 3.93 -8.82
C ASN A 43 -11.71 2.71 -7.94
N LEU A 44 -12.30 2.66 -6.74
CA LEU A 44 -12.12 1.56 -5.82
C LEU A 44 -13.18 0.49 -6.05
N LEU A 45 -12.75 -0.78 -6.01
CA LEU A 45 -13.67 -1.91 -5.97
C LEU A 45 -14.23 -2.05 -4.54
N GLU A 46 -15.48 -1.65 -4.33
CA GLU A 46 -16.04 -1.49 -2.98
C GLU A 46 -16.36 -2.81 -2.28
N ASP A 47 -16.72 -3.85 -3.04
CA ASP A 47 -17.22 -5.11 -2.48
C ASP A 47 -16.10 -6.04 -1.96
N LYS A 48 -14.82 -5.68 -2.13
CA LYS A 48 -13.70 -6.53 -1.73
C LYS A 48 -12.54 -5.74 -1.13
N THR A 49 -12.18 -6.14 0.09
CA THR A 49 -10.97 -5.70 0.79
C THR A 49 -10.13 -6.89 1.23
N PHE A 50 -8.86 -6.63 1.54
CA PHE A 50 -7.90 -7.62 2.00
C PHE A 50 -7.20 -7.07 3.23
N THR A 51 -7.03 -7.89 4.26
CA THR A 51 -6.43 -7.45 5.52
C THR A 51 -5.26 -8.34 5.87
N GLU A 52 -4.15 -7.71 6.25
CA GLU A 52 -3.04 -8.40 6.91
C GLU A 52 -2.94 -7.99 8.36
N HIS A 53 -2.46 -8.93 9.18
CA HIS A 53 -2.14 -8.70 10.58
C HIS A 53 -0.69 -9.12 10.82
N TYR A 54 0.08 -8.26 11.46
CA TYR A 54 1.44 -8.59 11.88
C TYR A 54 1.79 -7.87 13.17
N SER A 55 2.71 -8.47 13.91
CA SER A 55 3.28 -7.87 15.12
C SER A 55 4.73 -7.50 14.88
N PHE A 56 5.17 -6.39 15.46
CA PHE A 56 6.58 -6.00 15.45
C PHE A 56 6.97 -5.38 16.79
N LEU A 57 8.26 -5.50 17.13
CA LEU A 57 8.84 -4.86 18.30
C LEU A 57 9.45 -3.52 17.88
N LYS A 58 9.14 -2.46 18.62
CA LYS A 58 9.78 -1.16 18.51
C LYS A 58 9.94 -0.59 19.91
N ASP A 59 11.14 -0.11 20.25
CA ASP A 59 11.44 0.48 21.56
C ASP A 59 11.03 -0.40 22.76
N SER A 60 11.23 -1.71 22.64
CA SER A 60 10.81 -2.75 23.62
C SER A 60 9.30 -2.92 23.82
N PHE A 61 8.47 -2.26 23.00
CA PHE A 61 7.03 -2.47 22.97
C PHE A 61 6.62 -3.34 21.78
N GLN A 62 5.68 -4.25 22.02
CA GLN A 62 5.05 -5.04 20.96
C GLN A 62 3.85 -4.29 20.40
N TYR A 63 3.91 -4.00 19.11
CA TYR A 63 2.83 -3.40 18.36
C TYR A 63 2.14 -4.48 17.54
N ASN A 64 0.81 -4.52 17.62
CA ASN A 64 -0.04 -5.32 16.74
C ASN A 64 -0.64 -4.39 15.69
N LYS A 65 -0.31 -4.64 14.43
CA LYS A 65 -0.75 -3.81 13.31
C LYS A 65 -1.69 -4.59 12.41
N SER A 66 -2.78 -3.93 12.05
CA SER A 66 -3.75 -4.35 11.04
C SER A 66 -3.64 -3.39 9.88
N VAL A 67 -3.57 -3.89 8.65
CA VAL A 67 -3.61 -3.06 7.44
C VAL A 67 -4.66 -3.61 6.51
N LYS A 68 -5.64 -2.78 6.17
CA LYS A 68 -6.69 -3.06 5.21
C LYS A 68 -6.33 -2.43 3.86
N TYR A 69 -6.40 -3.23 2.81
CA TYR A 69 -6.11 -2.83 1.44
C TYR A 69 -7.38 -2.89 0.58
N PHE A 70 -7.49 -1.91 -0.31
CA PHE A 70 -8.52 -1.82 -1.33
C PHE A 70 -7.91 -2.07 -2.71
N ILE A 71 -8.68 -2.63 -3.64
CA ILE A 71 -8.29 -2.68 -5.04
C ILE A 71 -8.71 -1.37 -5.70
N GLY A 72 -7.74 -0.65 -6.26
CA GLY A 72 -7.97 0.60 -6.98
C GLY A 72 -7.56 0.51 -8.45
N PHE A 73 -8.44 0.97 -9.33
CA PHE A 73 -8.16 1.16 -10.75
C PHE A 73 -7.93 2.63 -11.03
N VAL A 74 -6.83 2.94 -11.72
CA VAL A 74 -6.40 4.31 -12.02
C VAL A 74 -6.39 4.53 -13.53
N PRO A 75 -6.73 5.74 -14.02
CA PRO A 75 -6.84 5.99 -15.46
C PRO A 75 -5.47 6.10 -16.15
N SER A 76 -4.38 6.27 -15.40
CA SER A 76 -3.03 6.36 -15.94
C SER A 76 -1.99 5.79 -14.97
N MET A 77 -0.80 5.48 -15.50
CA MET A 77 0.34 5.03 -14.69
C MET A 77 1.23 6.19 -14.21
N THR A 78 0.82 7.44 -14.42
CA THR A 78 1.57 8.62 -13.99
C THR A 78 1.62 8.66 -12.47
N VAL A 79 2.83 8.65 -11.93
CA VAL A 79 3.07 8.69 -10.48
C VAL A 79 4.21 9.66 -10.18
N VAL A 80 4.03 10.42 -9.11
CA VAL A 80 5.04 11.35 -8.62
C VAL A 80 4.88 11.44 -7.11
N THR A 81 5.93 11.12 -6.35
CA THR A 81 5.88 11.37 -4.91
C THR A 81 5.87 12.88 -4.68
N PRO A 82 4.82 13.43 -4.04
CA PRO A 82 4.77 14.84 -3.63
C PRO A 82 5.99 15.25 -2.80
N GLU A 83 6.44 16.50 -2.91
CA GLU A 83 7.68 16.97 -2.25
C GLU A 83 7.69 16.71 -0.74
N ASN A 84 6.55 16.91 -0.07
CA ASN A 84 6.40 16.70 1.37
C ASN A 84 6.48 15.21 1.79
N PHE A 85 6.36 14.28 0.86
CA PHE A 85 6.46 12.83 1.11
C PHE A 85 7.73 12.20 0.54
N LYS A 86 8.59 12.92 -0.18
CA LYS A 86 9.80 12.33 -0.81
C LYS A 86 10.80 11.75 0.19
N THR A 87 10.88 12.31 1.39
CA THR A 87 11.76 11.80 2.46
C THR A 87 11.29 10.45 2.96
N GLU A 88 9.97 10.25 3.07
CA GLU A 88 9.36 8.99 3.49
C GLU A 88 9.26 7.99 2.34
N ILE A 89 8.88 8.43 1.15
CA ILE A 89 8.66 7.60 -0.04
C ILE A 89 9.62 8.03 -1.16
N PRO A 90 10.91 7.66 -1.09
CA PRO A 90 11.88 8.08 -2.11
C PRO A 90 11.68 7.44 -3.49
N LYS A 91 10.88 6.35 -3.60
CA LYS A 91 10.70 5.63 -4.86
C LYS A 91 9.29 5.06 -5.01
N LEU A 92 8.78 5.13 -6.24
CA LEU A 92 7.55 4.48 -6.69
C LEU A 92 7.88 3.57 -7.88
N LYS A 93 7.12 2.50 -8.04
CA LYS A 93 7.28 1.60 -9.19
C LYS A 93 5.98 0.92 -9.60
N TRP A 94 5.64 1.05 -10.87
CA TRP A 94 4.70 0.14 -11.51
C TRP A 94 5.43 -1.11 -11.96
N VAL A 95 4.90 -2.26 -11.57
CA VAL A 95 5.48 -3.58 -11.82
C VAL A 95 4.38 -4.59 -12.04
N ASN A 96 4.66 -5.63 -12.81
CA ASN A 96 3.76 -6.78 -12.93
C ASN A 96 3.82 -7.65 -11.65
N TYR A 97 2.91 -8.62 -11.55
CA TYR A 97 2.81 -9.52 -10.39
C TYR A 97 4.14 -10.23 -10.05
N LYS A 98 4.83 -10.81 -11.05
CA LYS A 98 6.06 -11.57 -10.83
C LYS A 98 7.16 -10.71 -10.24
N GLU A 99 7.28 -9.46 -10.71
CA GLU A 99 8.25 -8.50 -10.19
C GLU A 99 7.82 -7.96 -8.82
N ALA A 100 6.54 -7.64 -8.63
CA ALA A 100 6.01 -7.21 -7.34
C ALA A 100 6.31 -8.22 -6.24
N LYS A 101 6.11 -9.52 -6.52
CA LYS A 101 6.39 -10.61 -5.58
C LYS A 101 7.85 -10.67 -5.14
N LYS A 102 8.78 -10.30 -6.03
CA LYS A 102 10.22 -10.21 -5.74
C LYS A 102 10.58 -8.97 -4.94
N LEU A 103 9.95 -7.83 -5.23
CA LEU A 103 10.26 -6.54 -4.61
C LEU A 103 9.69 -6.40 -3.20
N ILE A 104 8.41 -6.75 -2.99
CA ILE A 104 7.72 -6.59 -1.72
C ILE A 104 8.57 -7.23 -0.61
N THR A 105 8.79 -6.48 0.47
CA THR A 105 9.74 -6.91 1.50
C THR A 105 9.15 -7.92 2.47
N TYR A 106 7.90 -7.73 2.89
CA TYR A 106 7.31 -8.55 3.94
C TYR A 106 6.44 -9.69 3.40
N PRO A 107 6.50 -10.90 4.00
CA PRO A 107 5.67 -12.04 3.60
C PRO A 107 4.16 -11.78 3.66
N ALA A 108 3.69 -11.03 4.66
CA ALA A 108 2.28 -10.71 4.81
C ALA A 108 1.74 -9.94 3.59
N ALA A 109 2.43 -8.88 3.18
CA ALA A 109 2.05 -8.09 2.01
C ALA A 109 2.19 -8.89 0.70
N LYS A 110 3.13 -9.84 0.62
CA LYS A 110 3.20 -10.81 -0.49
C LYS A 110 1.96 -11.72 -0.51
N GLY A 111 1.42 -12.09 0.64
CA GLY A 111 0.19 -12.86 0.76
C GLY A 111 -1.03 -12.07 0.29
N ILE A 112 -1.09 -10.77 0.60
CA ILE A 112 -2.12 -9.87 0.06
C ILE A 112 -2.06 -9.84 -1.47
N LEU A 113 -0.87 -9.73 -2.05
CA LEU A 113 -0.71 -9.74 -3.51
C LEU A 113 -1.26 -11.01 -4.16
N ASP A 114 -1.05 -12.19 -3.55
CA ASP A 114 -1.59 -13.45 -4.06
C ASP A 114 -3.11 -13.49 -3.97
N GLN A 115 -3.67 -13.12 -2.82
CA GLN A 115 -5.13 -13.09 -2.64
C GLN A 115 -5.82 -12.14 -3.64
N VAL A 116 -5.20 -11.00 -3.93
CA VAL A 116 -5.71 -10.06 -4.95
C VAL A 116 -5.64 -10.69 -6.34
N LEU A 117 -4.55 -11.37 -6.70
CA LEU A 117 -4.43 -12.02 -8.01
C LEU A 117 -5.46 -13.14 -8.17
N ASP A 118 -5.62 -13.99 -7.15
CA ASP A 118 -6.58 -15.09 -7.17
C ASP A 118 -8.02 -14.56 -7.31
N PHE A 119 -8.35 -13.50 -6.56
CA PHE A 119 -9.65 -12.86 -6.65
C PHE A 119 -9.91 -12.27 -8.05
N LEU A 120 -8.95 -11.52 -8.61
CA LEU A 120 -9.10 -10.92 -9.94
C LEU A 120 -9.15 -11.98 -11.06
N GLY A 121 -8.58 -13.16 -10.87
CA GLY A 121 -8.69 -14.29 -11.79
C GLY A 121 -9.99 -15.08 -11.66
N SER A 122 -10.79 -14.83 -10.61
CA SER A 122 -12.05 -15.53 -10.33
C SER A 122 -13.30 -14.76 -10.74
N ILE A 123 -13.14 -13.50 -11.20
CA ILE A 123 -14.21 -12.61 -11.64
C ILE A 123 -14.24 -12.43 -13.16
#